data_AF-U5VWK5-F1
#
_entry.id   AF-U5VWK5-F1
#
_cell.length_a   1.000
_cell.length_b   1.000
_cell.length_c   1.000
_cell.angle_alpha   90.00
_cell.angle_beta   90.00
_cell.angle_gamma   90.00
#
_symmetry.space_group_name_H-M   'P 1'
#
loop_
_entity.id
_entity.type
_entity.pdbx_description
1 polymer ?
#
loop_
_entity_poly.entity_id
_entity_poly.type
_entity_poly.pdbx_seq_one_letter_code
_entity_poly.pdbx_strand_id
1 'polypeptide(L)' 'MVLDVDLPGLDGFQLLSLLRQDGPGLRAVFITALWIEDVLGRIEEFAARYVAKPFTGAGLKAVVREALAA' A
#
# COMPACT_ATOMS: atom_id res chain seq x y z
N MET A 1 -7.41 -0.27 -3.58
CA MET A 1 -7.18 1.10 -3.10
C MET A 1 -5.70 1.43 -3.21
N VAL A 2 -5.36 2.70 -3.43
CA VAL A 2 -3.97 3.18 -3.43
C VAL A 2 -3.84 4.17 -2.28
N LEU A 3 -2.82 4.03 -1.43
CA LEU A 3 -2.61 4.87 -0.25
C LEU A 3 -1.14 5.22 -0.03
N ASP A 4 -0.86 6.33 0.65
CA ASP A 4 0.49 6.64 1.14
C ASP A 4 0.74 5.90 2.47
N VAL A 5 2.00 5.55 2.77
CA VAL A 5 2.36 5.09 4.12
C VAL A 5 2.38 6.28 5.08
N ASP A 6 3.00 7.38 4.66
CA ASP A 6 3.22 8.56 5.49
C ASP A 6 2.08 9.57 5.27
N LEU A 7 0.91 9.31 5.84
CA LEU A 7 -0.19 10.27 5.84
C LEU A 7 -0.05 11.27 7.01
N PRO A 8 -0.38 12.55 6.83
CA PRO A 8 -0.42 13.50 7.95
C PRO A 8 -1.46 13.08 9.00
N GLY A 9 -1.02 12.83 10.23
CA GLY A 9 -1.88 12.56 11.39
C GLY A 9 -2.41 11.13 11.53
N LEU A 10 -2.17 10.24 10.56
CA LEU A 10 -2.58 8.84 10.62
C LEU A 10 -1.56 7.99 9.85
N ASP A 11 -1.24 6.80 10.34
CA ASP A 11 -0.40 5.87 9.57
C ASP A 11 -1.26 5.18 8.48
N GLY A 12 -0.80 5.12 7.23
CA GLY A 12 -1.47 4.42 6.13
C GLY A 12 -1.83 2.96 6.46
N PHE A 13 -1.02 2.27 7.26
CA PHE A 13 -1.34 0.92 7.74
C PHE A 13 -2.54 0.91 8.71
N GLN A 14 -2.62 1.89 9.61
CA GLN A 14 -3.76 2.04 10.53
C GLN A 14 -5.04 2.34 9.74
N LEU A 15 -4.96 3.21 8.72
CA LEU A 15 -6.08 3.47 7.83
C LEU A 15 -6.55 2.20 7.11
N LEU A 16 -5.62 1.41 6.58
CA LEU A 16 -5.95 0.14 5.92
C LEU A 16 -6.62 -0.85 6.88
N SER A 17 -6.13 -0.96 8.12
CA SER A 17 -6.76 -1.78 9.15
C SER A 17 -8.20 -1.36 9.42
N LEU A 18 -8.46 -0.06 9.55
CA LEU A 18 -9.81 0.47 9.77
C LEU A 18 -10.73 0.15 8.60
N LEU A 19 -10.29 0.40 7.36
CA LEU A 19 -11.08 0.14 6.17
C LEU A 19 -11.38 -1.35 5.94
N ARG A 20 -10.47 -2.23 6.39
CA ARG A 20 -10.68 -3.68 6.33
C ARG A 20 -11.64 -4.22 7.38
N GLN A 21 -12.02 -3.44 8.40
CA GLN A 21 -13.09 -3.84 9.32
C GLN A 21 -14.43 -3.91 8.58
N ASP A 22 -14.69 -2.95 7.70
CA ASP A 22 -15.90 -2.90 6.87
C ASP A 22 -15.77 -3.64 5.54
N GLY A 23 -14.54 -3.79 5.04
CA GLY A 23 -14.23 -4.49 3.79
C GLY A 23 -13.03 -5.43 3.90
N PRO A 24 -13.16 -6.65 4.46
CA PRO A 24 -12.04 -7.57 4.67
C PRO A 24 -11.27 -7.94 3.40
N GLY A 25 -11.96 -7.96 2.24
CA GLY A 25 -11.36 -8.22 0.93
C GLY A 25 -10.68 -7.01 0.27
N LEU A 26 -10.58 -5.87 0.95
CA LEU A 26 -10.01 -4.65 0.37
C LEU A 26 -8.52 -4.84 0.08
N ARG A 27 -8.20 -4.87 -1.22
CA ARG A 27 -6.83 -4.93 -1.73
C ARG A 27 -6.20 -3.54 -1.74
N ALA A 28 -4.92 -3.47 -1.38
CA ALA A 28 -4.21 -2.22 -1.17
C ALA A 28 -2.86 -2.18 -1.92
N VAL A 29 -2.53 -1.00 -2.43
CA VAL A 29 -1.22 -0.65 -2.97
C VAL A 29 -0.71 0.55 -2.18
N PHE A 30 0.42 0.40 -1.51
CA PHE A 30 1.11 1.48 -0.82
C PHE A 30 2.03 2.24 -1.78
N ILE A 31 1.92 3.55 -1.78
CA ILE A 31 2.93 4.44 -2.34
C ILE A 31 3.81 4.85 -1.17
N THR A 32 5.12 4.64 -1.25
CA THR A 32 6.01 4.96 -0.13
C THR A 32 7.40 5.32 -0.61
N ALA A 33 8.13 6.06 0.21
CA ALA A 33 9.54 6.29 0.01
C ALA A 33 10.30 5.21 0.81
N LEU A 34 10.84 4.21 0.12
CA LEU A 34 11.46 3.03 0.72
C LEU A 34 12.85 3.37 1.29
N TRP A 35 12.88 4.02 2.45
CA TRP A 35 14.13 4.36 3.15
C TRP A 35 14.37 3.55 4.43
N ILE A 36 13.40 2.71 4.82
CA ILE A 36 13.40 1.96 6.08
C ILE A 36 12.97 0.53 5.80
N GLU A 37 13.79 -0.46 6.15
CA GLU A 37 13.48 -1.89 5.94
C GLU A 37 12.16 -2.31 6.60
N ASP A 38 11.80 -1.72 7.75
CA ASP A 38 10.58 -2.06 8.49
C ASP A 38 9.29 -1.83 7.68
N VAL A 39 9.29 -0.90 6.73
CA VAL A 39 8.11 -0.60 5.91
C VAL A 39 7.76 -1.78 5.00
N LEU A 40 8.76 -2.47 4.45
CA LEU A 40 8.54 -3.61 3.56
C LEU A 40 7.93 -4.79 4.33
N GLY A 41 8.45 -5.09 5.53
CA GLY A 41 7.89 -6.14 6.39
C GLY A 41 6.41 -5.89 6.71
N ARG A 42 6.05 -4.65 7.05
CA ARG A 42 4.65 -4.27 7.31
C ARG A 42 3.77 -4.40 6.07
N ILE A 43 4.26 -4.09 4.88
CA ILE A 43 3.49 -4.27 3.63
C ILE A 43 3.17 -5.75 3.39
N GLU A 44 4.14 -6.63 3.63
CA GLU A 44 3.97 -8.08 3.52
C GLU A 44 2.96 -8.62 4.54
N GLU A 45 3.05 -8.20 5.81
CA GLU A 45 2.08 -8.55 6.86
C GLU A 45 0.64 -8.17 6.50
N PHE A 46 0.47 -7.05 5.81
CA PHE A 46 -0.84 -6.58 5.35
C PHE A 46 -1.30 -7.22 4.03
N ALA A 47 -0.55 -8.18 3.47
CA ALA A 47 -0.80 -8.78 2.16
C ALA A 47 -1.07 -7.70 1.08
N ALA A 48 -0.34 -6.58 1.17
CA ALA A 48 -0.48 -5.46 0.26
C ALA A 48 0.64 -5.48 -0.79
N ARG A 49 0.50 -4.63 -1.80
CA ARG A 49 1.57 -4.33 -2.76
C ARG A 49 2.11 -2.93 -2.51
N TYR A 50 3.23 -2.59 -3.12
CA TYR A 50 3.77 -1.24 -3.02
C TYR A 50 4.39 -0.74 -4.31
N VAL A 51 4.54 0.58 -4.40
CA VAL A 51 5.30 1.28 -5.42
C VAL A 51 6.16 2.35 -4.74
N ALA A 52 7.46 2.36 -5.07
CA ALA A 52 8.41 3.29 -4.50
C ALA A 52 8.33 4.67 -5.17
N LYS A 53 8.47 5.76 -4.40
CA LYS A 53 8.66 7.11 -4.95
C LYS A 53 10.13 7.33 -5.35
N PRO A 54 10.43 8.01 -6.47
CA PRO A 54 9.49 8.43 -7.51
C PRO A 54 9.07 7.27 -8.41
N PHE A 55 7.82 7.29 -8.89
CA PHE A 55 7.28 6.27 -9.81
C PHE A 55 6.73 6.90 -11.09
N THR A 56 6.62 6.08 -12.13
CA THR A 56 5.93 6.45 -13.38
C THR A 56 4.48 6.01 -13.33
N GLY A 57 3.61 6.68 -14.11
CA GLY A 57 2.22 6.24 -14.25
C GLY A 57 2.09 4.82 -14.81
N ALA A 58 3.05 4.36 -15.62
CA ALA A 58 3.10 2.98 -16.10
C ALA A 58 3.44 2.00 -14.96
N GLY A 59 4.41 2.32 -14.11
CA GLY A 59 4.79 1.51 -12.95
C GLY A 59 3.63 1.37 -11.96
N LEU A 60 2.96 2.46 -11.61
CA LEU A 60 1.78 2.41 -10.74
C LEU A 60 0.67 1.53 -11.33
N LYS A 61 0.40 1.67 -12.64
CA LYS A 61 -0.62 0.85 -13.32
C LYS A 61 -0.29 -0.64 -13.31
N ALA A 62 0.99 -1.01 -13.43
CA ALA A 62 1.41 -2.41 -13.37
C ALA A 62 1.13 -3.01 -11.97
N VAL A 63 1.59 -2.34 -10.91
CA VAL A 63 1.39 -2.80 -9.53
C VAL A 63 -0.09 -2.88 -9.16
N VAL A 64 -0.91 -1.92 -9.60
CA VAL A 64 -2.36 -1.97 -9.37
C VAL A 64 -3.00 -3.18 -10.05
N ARG A 65 -2.58 -3.53 -11.27
CA ARG A 65 -3.09 -4.74 -11.95
C ARG A 65 -2.68 -6.02 -11.23
N GLU A 66 -1.43 -6.11 -10.80
CA GLU A 66 -0.95 -7.24 -10.01
C GLU A 66 -1.72 -7.40 -8.70
N ALA A 67 -1.98 -6.29 -8.00
CA ALA A 67 -2.78 -6.30 -6.79
C ALA A 67 -4.20 -6.82 -7.05
N LEU A 68 -4.81 -6.51 -8.20
CA LEU A 68 -6.17 -6.95 -8.53
C LEU A 68 -6.25 -8.39 -9.06
N ALA A 69 -5.14 -8.95 -9.56
CA ALA A 69 -5.09 -10.30 -10.12
C ALA A 69 -4.89 -11.41 -9.05
N ALA A 70 -4.52 -11.03 -7.83
CA ALA A 70 -4.29 -11.93 -6.69
C ALA A 70 -5.54 -12.18 -5.84
#